data_AF-A0A4R9LYI5-F1
#
_entry.id   AF-A0A4R9LYI5-F1
#
_cell.length_a   1.000
_cell.length_b   1.000
_cell.length_c   1.000
_cell.angle_alpha   90.00
_cell.angle_beta   90.00
_cell.angle_gamma   90.00
#
_symmetry.space_group_name_H-M   'P 1'
#
loop_
_entity.id
_entity.type
_entity.pdbx_description
1 polymer ?
#
loop_
_entity_poly.entity_id
_entity_poly.type
_entity_poly.pdbx_seq_one_letter_code
_entity_poly.pdbx_strand_id
1 'polypeptide(L)' 'MKEGFHEDLFDRMLIWQCISRKLTFISKDSEIKKYKVSGLKVIWS' A
#
# COMPACT_ATOMS: atom_id res chain seq x y z
N MET A 1 8.68 -15.90 -12.84
CA MET A 1 7.63 -16.63 -12.10
C MET A 1 6.57 -15.61 -11.72
N LYS A 2 5.31 -15.85 -12.10
CA LYS A 2 4.19 -14.94 -11.85
C LYS A 2 3.55 -15.43 -10.56
N GLU A 3 4.03 -14.93 -9.43
CA GLU A 3 3.47 -15.27 -8.12
C GLU A 3 2.13 -14.54 -8.02
N GLY A 4 1.06 -15.31 -8.22
CA GLY A 4 -0.30 -14.80 -8.21
C GLY A 4 -0.69 -14.35 -6.81
N PHE A 5 -1.18 -13.12 -6.71
CA PHE A 5 -2.34 -12.77 -5.88
C PHE A 5 -2.39 -13.32 -4.44
N HIS A 6 -1.25 -13.50 -3.79
CA HIS A 6 -1.18 -13.39 -2.34
C HIS A 6 -1.10 -11.90 -2.06
N GLU A 7 -2.24 -11.28 -1.68
CA GLU A 7 -2.22 -9.95 -1.08
C GLU A 7 -1.15 -9.96 0.02
N ASP A 8 -0.03 -9.32 -0.26
CA ASP A 8 1.22 -9.57 0.44
C ASP A 8 1.03 -9.14 1.89
N LEU A 9 1.22 -10.05 2.85
CA LEU A 9 1.15 -9.73 4.27
C LEU A 9 2.11 -8.57 4.58
N PHE A 10 3.18 -8.47 3.80
CA PHE A 10 4.14 -7.39 3.83
C PHE A 10 3.54 -6.05 3.40
N ASP A 11 2.80 -6.00 2.29
CA ASP A 11 2.14 -4.76 1.84
C ASP A 11 1.11 -4.28 2.85
N ARG A 12 0.32 -5.18 3.43
CA ARG A 12 -0.63 -4.84 4.50
C ARG A 12 0.09 -4.26 5.72
N MET A 13 1.24 -4.85 6.09
CA MET A 13 2.05 -4.33 7.19
C MET A 13 2.62 -2.94 6.87
N LEU A 14 3.13 -2.73 5.66
CA LEU A 14 3.65 -1.43 5.21
C LEU A 14 2.57 -0.35 5.20
N ILE A 15 1.39 -0.67 4.65
CA ILE A 15 0.23 0.21 4.64
C ILE A 15 -0.19 0.55 6.06
N TRP A 16 -0.29 -0.45 6.95
CA TRP A 16 -0.65 -0.23 8.36
C TRP A 16 0.36 0.66 9.07
N GLN A 17 1.67 0.45 8.85
CA GLN A 17 2.70 1.31 9.41
C GLN A 17 2.60 2.73 8.88
N CYS A 18 2.32 2.89 7.59
CA CYS A 18 2.16 4.21 6.98
C CYS A 18 0.94 4.96 7.51
N ILE A 19 -0.19 4.28 7.69
CA ILE A 19 -1.40 4.86 8.29
C ILE A 19 -1.12 5.24 9.75
N SER A 20 -0.59 4.30 10.54
CA SER A 20 -0.34 4.49 11.98
C SER A 20 0.65 5.63 12.26
N ARG A 21 1.66 5.80 11.40
CA ARG A 21 2.71 6.82 11.55
C ARG A 21 2.46 8.06 10.68
N LYS A 22 1.31 8.15 10.00
CA LYS A 22 0.95 9.22 9.05
C LYS A 22 2.02 9.46 7.98
N LEU A 23 2.71 8.40 7.55
CA LEU A 23 3.72 8.44 6.50
C LEU A 23 3.05 8.42 5.12
N THR A 24 3.77 8.94 4.13
CA THR A 24 3.36 8.88 2.73
C THR A 24 4.00 7.66 2.09
N PHE A 25 3.16 6.78 1.57
CA PHE A 25 3.58 5.55 0.92
C PHE A 25 3.82 5.81 -0.57
N ILE A 26 5.03 5.53 -1.05
CA ILE A 26 5.42 5.79 -2.44
C ILE A 26 5.44 4.47 -3.17
N SER A 27 4.54 4.30 -4.15
CA SER A 27 4.51 3.11 -4.99
C SER A 27 3.99 3.44 -6.37
N LYS A 28 4.47 2.72 -7.39
CA LYS A 28 3.96 2.78 -8.77
C LYS A 28 2.78 1.83 -8.99
N ASP A 29 2.41 1.05 -7.97
CA ASP A 29 1.34 0.08 -8.10
C ASP A 29 -0.03 0.75 -7.99
N SER A 30 -0.89 0.43 -8.95
CA SER A 30 -2.26 0.92 -8.98
C SER A 30 -3.16 0.23 -7.96
N GLU A 31 -2.82 -0.99 -7.51
CA GLU A 31 -3.59 -1.70 -6.49
C GLU A 31 -3.58 -0.99 -5.14
N ILE A 32 -2.46 -0.34 -4.82
CA ILE A 32 -2.25 0.39 -3.57
C ILE A 32 -3.18 1.62 -3.44
N LYS A 33 -3.73 2.12 -4.55
CA LYS A 33 -4.73 3.20 -4.55
C LYS A 33 -6.02 2.80 -3.82
N LYS A 34 -6.37 1.51 -3.78
CA LYS A 34 -7.57 1.03 -3.06
C LYS A 34 -7.54 1.42 -1.57
N TYR A 35 -6.34 1.53 -1.00
CA TYR A 35 -6.13 1.88 0.41
C TYR A 35 -6.12 3.39 0.69
N LYS A 36 -6.22 4.27 -0.33
CA LYS A 36 -6.46 5.71 -0.11
C LYS A 36 -7.73 5.96 0.70
N VAL A 37 -8.76 5.13 0.50
CA VAL A 37 -10.04 5.21 1.23
C VAL A 37 -9.83 4.99 2.74
N SER A 38 -8.83 4.20 3.12
CA SER A 38 -8.45 3.93 4.51
C SER A 38 -7.55 5.01 5.13
N GLY A 39 -7.31 6.13 4.44
CA GLY A 39 -6.48 7.24 4.92
C GLY A 39 -4.99 7.13 4.57
N LEU A 40 -4.61 6.17 3.72
CA LEU A 40 -3.24 6.05 3.23
C LEU A 40 -2.91 7.19 2.25
N LYS A 41 -1.86 7.95 2.54
CA LYS A 41 -1.33 8.97 1.60
C LYS A 41 -0.39 8.29 0.62
N VAL A 42 -0.67 8.39 -0.67
CA VAL A 42 0.13 7.78 -1.74
C VAL A 42 0.59 8.83 -2.74
N ILE A 43 1.90 8.85 -3.03
CA ILE A 43 2.53 9.69 -4.06
C ILE A 43 3.29 8.75 -5.00
N TRP A 44 3.16 8.94 -6.31
CA TRP A 44 3.47 8.00 -7.42
C TRP A 44 2.36 7.00 -7.76
N SER A 45 2.26 6.69 -9.05
CA SER A 45 1.17 5.99 -9.73
C SER A 45 1.71 5.18 -10.90
#